data_AF-A0A9E5UYU8-F1
#
_entry.id   AF-A0A9E5UYU8-F1
#
_cell.length_a   1.000
_cell.length_b   1.000
_cell.length_c   1.000
_cell.angle_alpha   90.00
_cell.angle_beta   90.00
_cell.angle_gamma   90.00
#
_symmetry.space_group_name_H-M   'P 1'
#
loop_
_entity.id
_entity.type
_entity.pdbx_description
1 polymer ?
#
loop_
_entity_poly.entity_id
_entity_poly.type
_entity_poly.pdbx_seq_one_letter_code
_entity_poly.pdbx_strand_id
1 'polypeptide(L)'
;MTATGTLSEGPVMLEVGGEDLALRRIRLQLNKPTRDNDGYLDILTNLPDEVSAEKVAELYRKRWTLETLFQSLTSMLASELNTLGYPRAAILAFAVALATYNVLSTVQASLRAKFGTEKVQEEVSGYYLANEVRKTHEGM
;
A
#
# COMPACT_ATOMS: atom_id res chain seq x y z
N MET A 1 22.12 8.56 -3.86
CA MET A 1 21.51 9.90 -3.83
C MET A 1 20.01 9.73 -3.56
N THR A 2 19.58 9.98 -2.33
CA THR A 2 18.19 9.85 -1.85
C THR A 2 17.32 10.91 -2.54
N ALA A 3 16.64 10.53 -3.61
CA ALA A 3 15.88 11.46 -4.46
C ALA A 3 14.68 12.17 -3.77
N THR A 4 14.43 11.94 -2.48
CA THR A 4 13.25 12.44 -1.76
C THR A 4 13.53 13.04 -0.38
N GLY A 5 14.77 13.10 0.11
CA GLY A 5 15.02 13.65 1.44
C GLY A 5 16.39 13.39 2.09
N THR A 6 16.56 13.93 3.30
CA THR A 6 17.74 13.71 4.17
C THR A 6 17.40 12.71 5.27
N LEU A 7 18.30 11.76 5.54
CA LEU A 7 18.13 10.75 6.59
C LEU A 7 18.95 11.11 7.83
N SER A 8 18.38 10.84 9.00
CA SER A 8 19.08 10.87 10.28
C SER A 8 18.58 9.73 11.16
N GLU A 9 19.43 9.23 12.06
CA GLU A 9 19.07 8.12 12.93
C GLU A 9 19.48 8.37 14.38
N GLY A 10 18.82 7.67 15.31
CA GLY A 10 19.16 7.70 16.72
C GLY A 10 18.30 6.75 17.55
N PRO A 11 18.71 6.45 18.78
CA PRO A 11 17.93 5.62 19.69
C PRO A 11 16.69 6.39 20.17
N VAL A 12 15.62 5.64 20.44
CA VAL A 12 14.43 6.14 21.13
C VAL A 12 13.97 5.10 22.14
N MET A 13 13.50 5.56 23.29
CA MET A 13 12.83 4.74 24.29
C MET A 13 11.33 5.03 24.22
N LEU A 14 10.52 3.98 24.12
CA LEU A 14 9.07 4.09 24.20
C LEU A 14 8.55 3.26 25.37
N GLU A 15 7.67 3.83 26.16
CA GLU A 15 6.91 3.07 27.15
C GLU A 15 5.71 2.40 26.45
N VAL A 16 5.67 1.06 26.46
CA VAL A 16 4.58 0.29 25.87
C VAL A 16 4.06 -0.69 26.92
N GLY A 17 2.86 -0.44 27.44
CA GLY A 17 2.24 -1.33 28.42
C GLY A 17 2.97 -1.41 29.77
N GLY A 18 3.72 -0.36 30.14
CA GLY A 18 4.50 -0.30 31.37
C GLY A 18 5.92 -0.88 31.27
N GLU A 19 6.36 -1.29 30.08
CA GLU A 19 7.74 -1.71 29.80
C GLU A 19 8.43 -0.70 28.87
N ASP A 20 9.71 -0.44 29.14
CA ASP A 20 10.56 0.42 28.32
C ASP A 20 11.12 -0.36 27.11
N LEU A 21 10.75 0.05 25.91
CA LEU A 21 11.20 -0.53 24.66
C LEU A 21 12.24 0.38 23.99
N ALA A 22 13.48 -0.13 23.90
CA ALA A 22 14.55 0.52 23.15
C ALA A 22 14.40 0.22 21.65
N LEU A 23 14.31 1.27 20.83
CA LEU A 23 14.17 1.18 19.39
C LEU A 23 15.17 2.08 18.66
N ARG A 24 15.47 1.72 17.42
CA ARG A 24 16.16 2.60 16.48
C ARG A 24 15.13 3.44 15.73
N ARG A 25 15.29 4.76 15.76
CA ARG A 25 14.49 5.70 14.96
C ARG A 25 15.30 6.13 13.74
N ILE A 26 14.70 6.00 12.57
CA ILE A 26 15.19 6.56 11.31
C ILE A 26 14.22 7.66 10.87
N ARG A 27 14.70 8.89 10.83
CA ARG A 27 13.95 10.05 10.36
C ARG A 27 14.32 10.37 8.92
N LEU A 28 13.33 10.37 8.05
CA LEU A 28 13.42 10.87 6.68
C LEU A 28 12.78 12.27 6.62
N GLN A 29 13.61 13.30 6.49
CA GLN A 29 13.14 14.65 6.18
C GLN A 29 12.73 14.69 4.70
N LEU A 30 11.47 14.97 4.41
CA LEU A 30 10.96 14.97 3.04
C LEU A 30 11.31 16.29 2.34
N ASN A 31 11.73 16.21 1.08
CA ASN A 31 11.98 17.40 0.25
C ASN A 31 10.69 18.17 -0.07
N LYS A 32 9.56 17.45 -0.14
CA LYS A 32 8.21 18.01 -0.29
C LYS A 32 7.33 17.37 0.77
N PRO A 33 6.48 18.14 1.46
CA PRO A 33 5.59 17.58 2.45
C PRO A 33 4.59 16.59 1.85
N THR A 34 4.02 15.72 2.68
CA THR A 34 2.93 14.81 2.29
C THR A 34 1.68 15.61 1.90
N ARG A 35 0.67 14.94 1.34
CA ARG A 35 -0.66 15.55 1.07
C ARG A 35 -1.26 16.16 2.34
N ASP A 36 -0.94 15.59 3.49
CA ASP A 36 -1.44 16.01 4.81
C ASP A 36 -0.48 17.02 5.49
N ASN A 37 0.47 17.57 4.72
CA ASN A 37 1.44 18.59 5.10
C ASN A 37 2.55 18.14 6.09
N ASP A 38 2.80 16.84 6.19
CA ASP A 38 3.90 16.32 7.02
C ASP A 38 5.25 16.54 6.33
N GLY A 39 6.19 17.19 7.02
CA GLY A 39 7.52 17.47 6.50
C GLY A 39 8.53 16.33 6.67
N TYR A 40 8.23 15.32 7.48
CA TYR A 40 9.13 14.23 7.79
C TYR A 40 8.37 12.93 8.07
N LEU A 41 9.09 11.81 7.98
CA LEU A 41 8.61 10.48 8.34
C LEU A 41 9.59 9.87 9.35
N ASP A 42 9.08 9.49 10.53
CA ASP A 42 9.83 8.69 11.50
C ASP A 42 9.48 7.22 11.34
N ILE A 43 10.50 6.39 11.14
CA ILE A 43 10.41 4.95 11.07
C ILE A 43 11.06 4.39 12.32
N LEU A 44 10.29 3.66 13.12
CA LEU A 44 10.79 2.94 14.28
C LEU A 44 11.06 1.49 13.91
N THR A 45 12.23 0.99 14.26
CA THR A 45 12.65 -0.37 13.90
C THR A 45 13.48 -1.02 14.99
N ASN A 46 13.37 -2.34 15.08
CA ASN A 46 14.24 -3.20 15.88
C ASN A 46 15.29 -3.93 15.01
N LEU A 47 15.44 -3.53 13.75
CA LEU A 47 16.49 -4.06 12.88
C LEU A 47 17.85 -3.62 13.40
N PRO A 48 18.86 -4.50 13.32
CA PRO A 48 20.17 -4.21 13.88
C PRO A 48 20.92 -3.20 12.98
N ASP A 49 21.99 -2.64 13.52
CA ASP A 49 22.70 -1.50 12.90
C ASP A 49 23.40 -1.88 11.58
N GLU A 50 23.64 -3.17 11.32
CA GLU A 50 24.17 -3.63 10.02
C GLU A 50 23.21 -3.35 8.86
N VAL A 51 21.92 -3.19 9.13
CA VAL A 51 20.94 -2.76 8.12
C VAL A 51 20.96 -1.24 8.02
N SER A 52 21.34 -0.71 6.86
CA SER A 52 21.46 0.73 6.67
C SER A 52 20.10 1.45 6.74
N ALA A 53 20.11 2.68 7.25
CA ALA A 53 18.93 3.52 7.34
C ALA A 53 18.28 3.76 5.97
N GLU A 54 19.08 3.88 4.91
CA GLU A 54 18.61 3.99 3.53
C GLU A 54 17.79 2.76 3.13
N LYS A 55 18.28 1.56 3.46
CA LYS A 55 17.61 0.31 3.08
C LYS A 55 16.28 0.17 3.78
N VAL A 56 16.23 0.50 5.07
CA VAL A 56 14.99 0.51 5.84
C VAL A 56 14.00 1.51 5.25
N ALA A 57 14.43 2.75 4.99
CA ALA A 57 13.57 3.78 4.41
C ALA A 57 13.05 3.42 3.01
N GLU A 58 13.88 2.81 2.17
CA GLU A 58 13.48 2.30 0.84
C GLU A 58 12.44 1.19 0.93
N LEU A 59 12.62 0.23 1.83
CA LEU A 59 11.66 -0.84 2.03
C LEU A 59 10.36 -0.32 2.63
N TYR A 60 10.43 0.59 3.61
CA TYR A 60 9.26 1.17 4.23
C TYR A 60 8.43 1.98 3.24
N ARG A 61 9.06 2.68 2.29
CA ARG A 61 8.34 3.36 1.19
C ARG A 61 7.48 2.40 0.36
N LYS A 62 7.87 1.13 0.23
CA LYS A 62 7.05 0.12 -0.47
C LYS A 62 5.76 -0.20 0.29
N ARG A 63 5.63 0.13 1.57
CA ARG A 63 4.37 -0.05 2.32
C ARG A 63 3.20 0.68 1.66
N TRP A 64 3.43 1.79 0.97
CA TRP A 64 2.41 2.53 0.24
C TRP A 64 1.70 1.67 -0.84
N THR A 65 2.34 0.61 -1.34
CA THR A 65 1.68 -0.32 -2.28
C THR A 65 0.51 -1.04 -1.62
N LEU A 66 0.55 -1.29 -0.31
CA LEU A 66 -0.56 -1.88 0.43
C LEU A 66 -1.74 -0.89 0.52
N GLU A 67 -1.48 0.39 0.78
CA GLU A 67 -2.53 1.40 0.84
C GLU A 67 -3.23 1.55 -0.52
N THR A 68 -2.46 1.53 -1.60
CA THR A 68 -3.00 1.56 -2.97
C THR A 68 -3.83 0.30 -3.28
N LEU A 69 -3.39 -0.88 -2.80
CA LEU A 69 -4.17 -2.12 -2.87
C LEU A 69 -5.51 -1.97 -2.14
N PHE A 70 -5.50 -1.57 -0.87
CA PHE A 70 -6.72 -1.41 -0.07
C PHE A 70 -7.69 -0.40 -0.70
N GLN A 71 -7.16 0.73 -1.20
CA GLN A 71 -7.98 1.69 -1.93
C GLN A 71 -8.65 1.07 -3.17
N SER A 72 -7.93 0.20 -3.91
CA SER A 72 -8.48 -0.51 -5.07
C SER A 72 -9.55 -1.53 -4.68
N LEU A 73 -9.33 -2.28 -3.59
CA LEU A 73 -10.30 -3.25 -3.05
C LEU A 73 -11.63 -2.56 -2.70
N THR A 74 -11.58 -1.42 -2.00
CA THR A 74 -12.77 -0.68 -1.60
C THR A 74 -13.46 -0.03 -2.79
N SER A 75 -12.71 0.63 -3.68
CA SER A 75 -13.29 1.43 -4.77
C SER A 75 -13.77 0.62 -5.98
N MET A 76 -13.17 -0.53 -6.26
CA MET A 76 -13.45 -1.32 -7.46
C MET A 76 -14.13 -2.65 -7.17
N LEU A 77 -13.82 -3.28 -6.03
CA LEU A 77 -14.19 -4.68 -5.77
C LEU A 77 -15.16 -4.86 -4.60
N ALA A 78 -15.67 -3.76 -4.03
CA ALA A 78 -16.66 -3.76 -2.94
C ALA A 78 -16.25 -4.68 -1.78
N SER A 79 -14.98 -4.61 -1.35
CA SER A 79 -14.43 -5.46 -0.29
C SER A 79 -15.08 -5.26 1.08
N GLU A 80 -15.85 -4.19 1.26
CA GLU A 80 -16.57 -3.83 2.48
C GLU A 80 -18.04 -3.52 2.16
N LEU A 81 -18.91 -4.52 2.33
CA LEU A 81 -20.35 -4.38 2.14
C LEU A 81 -21.01 -3.96 3.45
N ASN A 82 -21.51 -2.71 3.50
CA ASN A 82 -22.16 -2.14 4.68
C ASN A 82 -23.38 -2.94 5.19
N THR A 83 -24.02 -3.72 4.32
CA THR A 83 -25.21 -4.53 4.64
C THR A 83 -24.86 -5.90 5.25
N LEU A 84 -23.59 -6.30 5.25
CA LEU A 84 -23.17 -7.63 5.65
C LEU A 84 -22.72 -7.66 7.13
N GLY A 85 -23.69 -7.62 8.04
CA GLY A 85 -23.47 -7.58 9.50
C GLY A 85 -22.96 -8.89 10.14
N TYR A 86 -22.65 -9.92 9.34
CA TYR A 86 -22.16 -11.21 9.82
C TYR A 86 -20.65 -11.31 9.62
N PRO A 87 -19.82 -11.36 10.69
CA PRO A 87 -18.36 -11.30 10.58
C PRO A 87 -17.76 -12.36 9.64
N ARG A 88 -18.30 -13.59 9.66
CA ARG A 88 -17.85 -14.67 8.76
C ARG A 88 -18.11 -14.36 7.29
N ALA A 89 -19.25 -13.78 6.97
CA ALA A 89 -19.60 -13.42 5.61
C ALA A 89 -18.78 -12.21 5.14
N ALA A 90 -18.53 -11.23 6.02
CA ALA A 90 -17.67 -10.09 5.73
C ALA A 90 -16.23 -10.53 5.38
N ILE A 91 -15.64 -11.43 6.17
CA ILE A 91 -14.31 -11.99 5.89
C ILE A 91 -14.28 -12.74 4.56
N LEU A 92 -15.32 -13.53 4.26
CA LEU A 92 -15.42 -14.24 2.99
C LEU A 92 -15.49 -13.26 1.80
N ALA A 93 -16.34 -12.24 1.89
CA ALA A 93 -16.46 -11.21 0.85
C ALA A 93 -15.14 -10.48 0.62
N PHE A 94 -14.46 -10.10 1.70
CA PHE A 94 -13.13 -9.49 1.64
C PHE A 94 -12.09 -10.42 0.97
N ALA A 95 -12.08 -11.71 1.34
CA ALA A 95 -11.18 -12.69 0.73
C ALA A 95 -11.43 -12.88 -0.78
N VAL A 96 -12.70 -12.88 -1.20
CA VAL A 96 -13.08 -12.94 -2.62
C VAL A 96 -12.65 -11.67 -3.37
N ALA A 97 -12.79 -10.49 -2.76
CA ALA A 97 -12.29 -9.24 -3.33
C ALA A 97 -10.77 -9.28 -3.52
N LEU A 98 -10.02 -9.82 -2.55
CA LEU A 98 -8.57 -9.99 -2.66
C LEU A 98 -8.18 -10.96 -3.79
N ALA A 99 -8.87 -12.10 -3.90
CA ALA A 99 -8.64 -13.05 -4.99
C ALA A 99 -8.93 -12.41 -6.37
N THR A 100 -10.02 -11.64 -6.47
CA THR A 100 -10.38 -10.89 -7.68
C THR A 100 -9.32 -9.85 -8.04
N TYR A 101 -8.74 -9.16 -7.05
CA TYR A 101 -7.65 -8.22 -7.27
C TYR A 101 -6.41 -8.90 -7.87
N ASN A 102 -6.08 -10.12 -7.45
CA ASN A 102 -4.97 -10.87 -8.05
C ASN A 102 -5.21 -11.19 -9.53
N VAL A 103 -6.46 -11.51 -9.90
CA VAL A 103 -6.85 -11.71 -11.30
C VAL A 103 -6.68 -10.41 -12.08
N LEU A 104 -7.21 -9.29 -11.57
CA LEU A 104 -7.06 -7.98 -12.20
C LEU A 104 -5.58 -7.58 -12.36
N SER A 105 -4.78 -7.82 -11.33
CA SER A 105 -3.33 -7.54 -11.35
C SER A 105 -2.61 -8.34 -12.42
N THR A 106 -3.02 -9.60 -12.64
CA THR A 106 -2.47 -10.47 -13.68
C THR A 106 -2.83 -9.95 -15.08
N VAL A 107 -4.07 -9.51 -15.29
CA VAL A 107 -4.49 -8.87 -16.55
C VAL A 107 -3.69 -7.58 -16.79
N GLN A 108 -3.52 -6.74 -15.77
CA GLN A 108 -2.70 -5.54 -15.91
C GLN A 108 -1.23 -5.87 -16.21
N ALA A 109 -0.67 -6.91 -15.60
CA ALA A 109 0.69 -7.36 -15.86
C ALA A 109 0.89 -7.83 -17.31
N SER A 110 -0.08 -8.57 -17.87
CA SER A 110 -0.01 -9.01 -19.27
C SER A 110 -0.12 -7.83 -20.25
N LEU A 111 -0.95 -6.83 -19.94
CA LEU A 111 -1.01 -5.58 -20.71
C LEU A 111 0.33 -4.84 -20.67
N ARG A 112 0.95 -4.69 -19.48
CA ARG A 112 2.27 -4.04 -19.35
C ARG A 112 3.35 -4.78 -20.13
N ALA A 113 3.31 -6.12 -20.14
CA ALA A 113 4.26 -6.93 -20.88
C ALA A 113 4.17 -6.72 -22.41
N LYS A 114 2.97 -6.46 -22.93
CA LYS A 114 2.74 -6.27 -24.38
C LYS A 114 2.89 -4.82 -24.84
N PHE A 115 2.39 -3.88 -24.05
CA PHE A 115 2.24 -2.47 -24.45
C PHE A 115 3.20 -1.51 -23.72
N GLY A 116 4.00 -2.01 -22.78
CA GLY A 116 4.89 -1.22 -21.94
C GLY A 116 4.21 -0.72 -20.65
N THR A 117 5.01 -0.54 -19.60
CA THR A 117 4.50 -0.12 -18.28
C THR A 117 3.92 1.28 -18.29
N GLU A 118 4.61 2.22 -18.93
CA GLU A 118 4.24 3.65 -18.97
C GLU A 118 2.88 3.84 -19.64
N LYS A 119 2.72 3.33 -20.86
CA LYS A 119 1.47 3.39 -21.60
C LYS A 119 0.28 2.81 -20.83
N VAL A 120 0.46 1.66 -20.18
CA VAL A 120 -0.62 1.02 -19.42
C VAL A 120 -0.95 1.81 -18.16
N GLN A 121 0.02 2.42 -17.50
CA GLN A 121 -0.24 3.28 -16.34
C GLN A 121 -1.00 4.56 -16.71
N GLU A 122 -0.74 5.12 -17.89
CA GLU A 122 -1.39 6.34 -18.36
C GLU A 122 -2.78 6.11 -18.97
N GLU A 123 -2.92 5.05 -19.78
CA GLU A 123 -4.11 4.87 -20.63
C GLU A 123 -5.10 3.82 -20.08
N VAL A 124 -4.69 2.94 -19.15
CA VAL A 124 -5.56 1.85 -18.68
C VAL A 124 -6.05 2.10 -17.26
N SER A 125 -7.34 2.37 -17.14
CA SER A 125 -8.01 2.51 -15.84
C SER A 125 -8.54 1.16 -15.35
N GLY A 126 -8.01 0.70 -14.21
CA GLY A 126 -8.54 -0.48 -13.51
C GLY A 126 -10.02 -0.34 -13.11
N TYR A 127 -10.45 0.89 -12.80
CA TYR A 127 -11.85 1.18 -12.46
C TYR A 127 -12.79 0.93 -13.65
N TYR A 128 -12.44 1.41 -14.84
CA TYR A 128 -13.28 1.21 -16.02
C TYR A 128 -13.31 -0.26 -16.46
N LEU A 129 -12.18 -0.98 -16.33
CA LEU A 129 -12.14 -2.43 -16.53
C LEU A 129 -13.08 -3.17 -15.58
N ALA A 130 -13.04 -2.87 -14.28
CA ALA A 130 -13.93 -3.49 -13.30
C ALA A 130 -15.41 -3.15 -13.58
N ASN A 131 -15.70 -1.90 -13.97
CA ASN A 131 -17.05 -1.47 -14.30
C ASN A 131 -17.57 -2.11 -15.59
N GLU A 132 -16.71 -2.31 -16.58
CA GLU A 132 -17.07 -3.01 -17.82
C GLU A 132 -17.47 -4.45 -17.49
N VAL A 133 -16.65 -5.20 -16.75
CA VAL A 133 -17.00 -6.57 -16.31
C VAL A 133 -18.35 -6.60 -15.59
N ARG A 134 -18.63 -5.61 -14.73
CA ARG A 134 -19.92 -5.50 -14.04
C ARG A 134 -21.10 -5.23 -14.99
N LYS A 135 -20.89 -4.46 -16.06
CA LYS A 135 -21.93 -4.11 -17.05
C LYS A 135 -22.16 -5.20 -18.09
N THR A 136 -21.10 -5.84 -18.57
CA THR A 136 -21.15 -6.93 -19.55
C THR A 136 -21.56 -8.25 -18.92
N HIS A 137 -21.62 -8.35 -17.59
CA HIS A 137 -22.34 -9.42 -16.90
C HIS A 137 -23.85 -9.24 -17.11
N GLU A 138 -24.30 -9.42 -18.34
CA GLU A 138 -25.70 -9.65 -18.67
C GLU A 138 -26.11 -10.99 -18.04
N GLY A 139 -26.52 -10.92 -16.77
CA GLY A 139 -27.32 -11.91 -16.05
C GLY A 139 -26.93 -13.39 -16.19
N MET A 140 -26.39 -13.96 -15.10
CA MET A 140 -27.09 -15.10 -14.51
C MET A 140 -28.21 -14.57 -13.62
#